data_AF-A0A225VGE0-F1
#
_entry.id   AF-A0A225VGE0-F1
#
_cell.length_a   1.000
_cell.length_b   1.000
_cell.length_c   1.000
_cell.angle_alpha   90.00
_cell.angle_beta   90.00
_cell.angle_gamma   90.00
#
_symmetry.space_group_name_H-M   'P 1'
#
loop_
_entity.id
_entity.type
_entity.pdbx_description
1 polymer ?
#
loop_
_entity_poly.entity_id
_entity_poly.type
_entity_poly.pdbx_seq_one_letter_code
_entity_poly.pdbx_strand_id
1 'polypeptide(L)'
;MTGNITPREPRQYSKYYNTPARRAQCRTNQARYRNRQRDYQAQLEESVGKLRDELDSLKRRRQDLRSLEKSNESPWLVVTKACCFIEKCFQSPWGSEDDEGMPGDKRKLTDMEASFSHDICMGNVCGLDALVQQLRCYAQYFGLPQIRLQRVEMKCPGVITASARLGLTITDLTLRRLFPHISKEPRSKYDTNWGDRLVDRLVSQRLDCTCSLNFLFDDVSGRVVRLETQIGFIPALFQVVRTADAVSEVMEGALISPDCVVIKEEVASELS
;
A
#
# COMPACT_ATOMS: atom_id res chain seq x y z
N MET A 1 45.08 -41.09 72.16
CA MET A 1 45.60 -40.76 70.82
C MET A 1 44.54 -39.97 70.07
N THR A 2 44.56 -38.65 70.22
CA THR A 2 43.60 -37.72 69.61
C THR A 2 44.19 -37.21 68.30
N GLY A 3 43.62 -37.64 67.17
CA GLY A 3 44.03 -37.18 65.83
C GLY A 3 43.46 -35.80 65.54
N ASN A 4 44.33 -34.79 65.44
CA ASN A 4 43.98 -33.45 64.99
C ASN A 4 43.57 -33.48 63.50
N ILE A 5 42.32 -33.12 63.21
CA ILE A 5 41.85 -32.83 61.85
C ILE A 5 42.05 -31.33 61.62
N THR A 6 43.06 -30.96 60.83
CA THR A 6 43.27 -29.58 60.39
C THR A 6 42.16 -29.13 59.42
N PRO A 7 41.59 -27.92 59.57
CA PRO A 7 40.60 -27.39 58.65
C PRO A 7 41.23 -27.12 57.26
N ARG A 8 40.55 -27.52 56.19
CA ARG A 8 40.93 -27.15 54.81
C ARG A 8 40.67 -25.66 54.58
N GLU A 9 41.70 -24.92 54.16
CA GLU A 9 41.57 -23.51 53.79
C GLU A 9 40.63 -23.29 52.59
N PRO A 10 39.84 -22.20 52.58
CA PRO A 10 38.98 -21.86 51.46
C PRO A 10 39.82 -21.47 50.22
N ARG A 11 39.45 -21.99 49.05
CA ARG A 11 40.10 -21.67 47.76
C ARG A 11 40.04 -20.17 47.50
N GLN A 12 41.20 -19.51 47.46
CA GLN A 12 41.31 -18.10 47.10
C GLN A 12 40.96 -17.90 45.61
N TYR A 13 39.79 -17.33 45.32
CA TYR A 13 39.48 -16.84 43.97
C TYR A 13 40.34 -15.60 43.68
N SER A 14 41.13 -15.67 42.60
CA SER A 14 42.07 -14.62 42.20
C SER A 14 41.41 -13.22 42.12
N LYS A 15 42.09 -12.19 42.66
CA LYS A 15 41.70 -10.77 42.55
C LYS A 15 41.54 -10.29 41.09
N TYR A 16 42.04 -11.06 40.13
CA TYR A 16 41.85 -10.86 38.69
C TYR A 16 40.38 -10.98 38.24
N TYR A 17 39.52 -11.62 39.03
CA TYR A 17 38.10 -11.82 38.70
C TYR A 17 37.19 -10.62 39.05
N ASN A 18 37.69 -9.55 39.69
CA ASN A 18 36.86 -8.49 40.28
C ASN A 18 37.16 -7.05 39.81
N THR A 19 37.63 -6.86 38.58
CA THR A 19 37.89 -5.52 38.02
C THR A 19 36.63 -4.85 37.44
N PRO A 20 36.43 -3.52 37.63
CA PRO A 20 35.32 -2.76 37.04
C PRO A 20 35.17 -2.93 35.52
N ALA A 21 36.30 -3.08 34.81
CA ALA A 21 36.35 -3.34 33.38
C ALA A 21 35.63 -4.66 32.98
N ARG A 22 35.81 -5.73 33.76
CA ARG A 22 35.14 -7.02 33.50
C ARG A 22 33.64 -6.94 33.76
N ARG A 23 33.21 -6.19 34.78
CA ARG A 23 31.77 -5.93 35.03
C ARG A 23 31.13 -5.14 33.89
N ALA A 24 31.84 -4.14 33.36
CA ALA A 24 31.40 -3.41 32.16
C ALA A 24 31.31 -4.34 30.94
N GLN A 25 32.33 -5.17 30.70
CA GLN A 25 32.34 -6.14 29.61
C GLN A 25 31.23 -7.21 29.73
N CYS A 26 30.95 -7.71 30.94
CA CYS A 26 29.82 -8.60 31.19
C CYS A 26 28.48 -7.92 30.91
N ARG A 27 28.31 -6.64 31.29
CA ARG A 27 27.10 -5.87 30.94
C ARG A 27 26.94 -5.72 29.43
N THR A 28 28.01 -5.36 28.72
CA THR A 28 27.99 -5.24 27.25
C THR A 28 27.71 -6.60 26.59
N ASN A 29 28.32 -7.69 27.04
CA ASN A 29 28.07 -9.03 26.49
C ASN A 29 26.65 -9.53 26.79
N GLN A 30 26.13 -9.27 28.01
CA GLN A 30 24.74 -9.57 28.35
C GLN A 30 23.76 -8.74 27.53
N ALA A 31 24.04 -7.45 27.30
CA ALA A 31 23.23 -6.59 26.43
C ALA A 31 23.26 -7.10 24.98
N ARG A 32 24.43 -7.47 24.46
CA ARG A 32 24.57 -8.08 23.11
C ARG A 32 23.84 -9.40 22.99
N TYR A 33 23.91 -10.25 24.01
CA TYR A 33 23.18 -11.53 24.04
C TYR A 33 21.66 -11.28 24.02
N ARG A 34 21.16 -10.38 24.87
CA ARG A 34 19.74 -9.98 24.88
C ARG A 34 19.31 -9.34 23.56
N ASN A 35 20.18 -8.57 22.90
CA ASN A 35 19.88 -8.01 21.58
C ASN A 35 19.77 -9.11 20.54
N ARG A 36 20.75 -10.01 20.43
CA ARG A 36 20.68 -11.15 19.51
C ARG A 36 19.45 -12.01 19.73
N GLN A 37 19.04 -12.21 20.97
CA GLN A 37 17.84 -12.97 21.29
C GLN A 37 16.57 -12.24 20.83
N ARG A 38 16.50 -10.90 20.99
CA ARG A 38 15.41 -10.08 20.46
C ARG A 38 15.39 -10.06 18.93
N ASP A 39 16.55 -9.90 18.30
CA ASP A 39 16.70 -9.88 16.84
C ASP A 39 16.25 -11.23 16.24
N TYR A 40 16.66 -12.35 16.86
CA TYR A 40 16.22 -13.68 16.45
C TYR A 40 14.70 -13.88 16.65
N GLN A 41 14.15 -13.41 17.77
CA GLN A 41 12.72 -13.49 18.01
C GLN A 41 11.93 -12.66 16.98
N ALA A 42 12.37 -11.44 16.68
CA ALA A 42 11.74 -10.58 15.68
C ALA A 42 11.80 -11.21 14.28
N GLN A 43 12.95 -11.78 13.88
CA GLN A 43 13.08 -12.50 12.61
C GLN A 43 12.15 -13.73 12.54
N LEU A 44 12.01 -14.46 13.65
CA LEU A 44 11.12 -15.61 13.72
C LEU A 44 9.65 -15.18 13.60
N GLU A 45 9.26 -14.11 14.29
CA GLU A 45 7.90 -13.54 14.22
C GLU A 45 7.57 -13.06 12.80
N GLU A 46 8.50 -12.35 12.15
CA GLU A 46 8.37 -11.93 10.75
C GLU A 46 8.23 -13.15 9.80
N SER A 47 9.05 -14.18 10.01
CA SER A 47 9.00 -15.41 9.21
C SER A 47 7.69 -16.17 9.39
N VAL A 48 7.18 -16.26 10.63
CA VAL A 48 5.87 -16.87 10.91
C VAL A 48 4.75 -16.05 10.29
N GLY A 49 4.84 -14.72 10.30
CA GLY A 49 3.91 -13.83 9.59
C GLY A 49 3.87 -14.14 8.10
N LYS A 50 5.03 -14.11 7.43
CA LYS A 50 5.17 -14.44 6.00
C LYS A 50 4.60 -15.81 5.66
N LEU A 51 4.91 -16.85 6.46
CA LEU A 51 4.40 -18.20 6.24
C LEU A 51 2.88 -18.30 6.43
N ARG A 52 2.28 -17.54 7.34
CA ARG A 52 0.82 -17.48 7.50
C ARG A 52 0.17 -16.83 6.29
N ASP A 53 0.74 -15.72 5.82
CA ASP A 53 0.27 -15.02 4.62
C ASP A 53 0.35 -15.92 3.38
N GLU A 54 1.45 -16.67 3.21
CA GLU A 54 1.62 -17.67 2.15
C GLU A 54 0.62 -18.82 2.27
N LEU A 55 0.38 -19.32 3.48
CA LEU A 55 -0.58 -20.41 3.69
C LEU A 55 -2.00 -19.96 3.38
N ASP A 56 -2.37 -18.73 3.75
CA ASP A 56 -3.69 -18.18 3.46
C ASP A 56 -3.85 -17.79 1.98
N SER A 57 -2.79 -17.36 1.29
CA SER A 57 -2.83 -17.21 -0.18
C SER A 57 -2.99 -18.56 -0.89
N LEU A 58 -2.24 -19.59 -0.47
CA LEU A 58 -2.36 -20.95 -1.03
C LEU A 58 -3.74 -21.57 -0.76
N LYS A 59 -4.33 -21.35 0.42
CA LYS A 59 -5.71 -21.78 0.71
C LYS A 59 -6.71 -21.10 -0.21
N ARG A 60 -6.59 -19.77 -0.38
CA ARG A 60 -7.44 -18.99 -1.29
C ARG A 60 -7.31 -19.46 -2.73
N ARG A 61 -6.08 -19.64 -3.22
CA ARG A 61 -5.81 -20.22 -4.54
C ARG A 61 -6.39 -21.62 -4.71
N ARG A 62 -6.29 -22.48 -3.68
CA ARG A 62 -6.92 -23.80 -3.70
C ARG A 62 -8.45 -23.69 -3.71
N GLN A 63 -9.03 -22.72 -3.03
CA GLN A 63 -10.48 -22.47 -3.06
C GLN A 63 -10.92 -22.01 -4.45
N ASP A 64 -10.16 -21.12 -5.09
CA ASP A 64 -10.37 -20.70 -6.48
C ASP A 64 -10.31 -21.87 -7.47
N LEU A 65 -9.28 -22.72 -7.33
CA LEU A 65 -9.14 -23.94 -8.13
C LEU A 65 -10.21 -25.00 -7.81
N ARG A 66 -10.78 -25.01 -6.60
CA ARG A 66 -11.88 -25.91 -6.23
C ARG A 66 -13.23 -25.43 -6.75
N SER A 67 -13.43 -24.11 -6.85
CA SER A 67 -14.56 -23.49 -7.54
C SER A 67 -14.40 -23.54 -9.06
N LEU A 68 -13.82 -24.62 -9.61
CA LEU A 68 -13.53 -24.85 -11.04
C LEU A 68 -14.78 -24.92 -11.94
N GLU A 69 -15.92 -24.46 -11.48
CA GLU A 69 -16.92 -23.92 -12.38
C GLU A 69 -16.29 -22.65 -12.95
N LYS A 70 -15.77 -22.74 -14.18
CA LYS A 70 -15.39 -21.56 -14.97
C LYS A 70 -16.44 -20.50 -14.70
N SER A 71 -16.01 -19.32 -14.28
CA SER A 71 -16.97 -18.22 -14.15
C SER A 71 -17.70 -18.10 -15.48
N ASN A 72 -18.97 -18.50 -15.51
CA ASN A 72 -19.80 -18.43 -16.73
C ASN A 72 -20.21 -16.98 -17.01
N GLU A 73 -19.69 -16.03 -16.24
CA GLU A 73 -19.96 -14.63 -16.43
C GLU A 73 -19.29 -14.12 -17.70
N SER A 74 -20.08 -13.40 -18.49
CA SER A 74 -19.55 -12.67 -19.64
C SER A 74 -18.42 -11.75 -19.16
N PRO A 75 -17.23 -11.79 -19.79
CA PRO A 75 -16.13 -10.89 -19.44
C PRO A 75 -16.53 -9.40 -19.45
N TRP A 76 -17.48 -9.03 -20.33
CA TRP A 76 -18.07 -7.69 -20.39
C TRP A 76 -18.89 -7.32 -19.14
N LEU A 77 -19.61 -8.30 -18.59
CA LEU A 77 -20.37 -8.13 -17.35
C LEU A 77 -19.41 -7.93 -16.18
N VAL A 78 -18.34 -8.72 -16.10
CA VAL A 78 -17.30 -8.59 -15.07
C VAL A 78 -16.70 -7.19 -15.06
N VAL A 79 -16.32 -6.67 -16.24
CA VAL A 79 -15.77 -5.31 -16.36
C VAL A 79 -16.79 -4.24 -15.96
N THR A 80 -18.06 -4.41 -16.35
CA THR A 80 -19.13 -3.48 -15.99
C THR A 80 -19.38 -3.48 -14.48
N LYS A 81 -19.40 -4.66 -13.84
CA LYS A 81 -19.50 -4.81 -12.39
C LYS A 81 -18.34 -4.12 -11.68
N ALA A 82 -17.11 -4.32 -12.16
CA ALA A 82 -15.92 -3.69 -11.60
C ALA A 82 -15.99 -2.15 -11.69
N CYS A 83 -16.39 -1.60 -12.84
CA CYS A 83 -16.53 -0.14 -12.99
C CYS A 83 -17.64 0.43 -12.09
N CYS A 84 -18.77 -0.27 -11.99
CA CYS A 84 -19.86 0.11 -11.08
C CYS A 84 -19.43 0.01 -9.60
N PHE A 85 -18.60 -0.98 -9.26
CA PHE A 85 -18.02 -1.10 -7.93
C PHE A 85 -17.13 0.10 -7.61
N ILE A 86 -16.22 0.48 -8.51
CA ILE A 86 -15.37 1.67 -8.35
C ILE A 86 -16.22 2.93 -8.15
N GLU A 87 -17.26 3.12 -8.96
CA GLU A 87 -18.18 4.26 -8.83
C GLU A 87 -18.86 4.30 -7.46
N LYS A 88 -19.38 3.17 -6.99
CA LYS A 88 -19.98 3.04 -5.66
C LYS A 88 -18.97 3.27 -4.55
N CYS A 89 -17.73 2.81 -4.70
CA CYS A 89 -16.64 3.06 -3.75
C CYS A 89 -16.36 4.56 -3.63
N PHE A 90 -16.35 5.31 -4.73
CA PHE A 90 -16.14 6.75 -4.68
C PHE A 90 -17.31 7.54 -4.07
N GLN A 91 -18.53 7.01 -4.15
CA GLN A 91 -19.73 7.61 -3.55
C GLN A 91 -19.92 7.21 -2.08
N SER A 92 -19.20 6.19 -1.62
CA SER A 92 -19.33 5.69 -0.26
C SER A 92 -18.79 6.71 0.74
N PRO A 93 -19.53 7.07 1.80
CA PRO A 93 -18.99 7.86 2.90
C PRO A 93 -17.97 7.00 3.65
N TRP A 94 -16.68 7.19 3.38
CA TRP A 94 -15.61 6.55 4.13
C TRP A 94 -15.51 7.25 5.49
N GLY A 95 -16.14 6.65 6.51
CA GLY A 95 -15.98 7.07 7.91
C GLY A 95 -14.55 6.85 8.40
N SER A 96 -14.19 7.58 9.46
CA SER A 96 -12.88 7.66 10.11
C SER A 96 -12.19 6.32 10.40
N GLU A 97 -10.89 6.38 10.67
CA GLU A 97 -9.87 5.31 10.76
C GLU A 97 -10.16 4.10 11.70
N ASP A 98 -11.32 4.01 12.34
CA ASP A 98 -11.70 2.97 13.32
C ASP A 98 -12.89 2.08 12.89
N ASP A 99 -13.23 2.03 11.60
CA ASP A 99 -14.32 1.15 11.14
C ASP A 99 -13.78 -0.25 10.77
N GLU A 100 -13.55 -1.07 11.81
CA GLU A 100 -13.47 -2.53 11.65
C GLU A 100 -14.80 -3.05 11.07
N GLY A 101 -14.87 -3.05 9.75
CA GLY A 101 -15.76 -3.90 8.98
C GLY A 101 -17.26 -3.60 9.13
N MET A 102 -17.72 -2.47 8.57
CA MET A 102 -19.14 -2.31 8.27
C MET A 102 -19.68 -3.48 7.42
N PRO A 103 -20.80 -4.12 7.82
CA PRO A 103 -21.35 -5.31 7.15
C PRO A 103 -21.83 -5.06 5.70
N GLY A 104 -21.95 -3.80 5.29
CA GLY A 104 -22.31 -3.41 3.92
C GLY A 104 -21.18 -3.54 2.89
N ASP A 105 -19.92 -3.42 3.33
CA ASP A 105 -18.74 -3.52 2.43
C ASP A 105 -18.42 -4.98 2.10
N LYS A 106 -18.56 -5.88 3.08
CA LYS A 106 -18.31 -7.32 2.88
C LYS A 106 -19.25 -7.93 1.84
N ARG A 107 -20.54 -7.54 1.82
CA ARG A 107 -21.52 -8.02 0.83
C ARG A 107 -21.26 -7.51 -0.60
N LYS A 108 -20.64 -6.34 -0.76
CA LYS A 108 -20.27 -5.82 -2.09
C LYS A 108 -18.99 -6.48 -2.61
N LEU A 109 -18.11 -6.87 -1.70
CA LEU A 109 -16.90 -7.61 -2.00
C LEU A 109 -17.20 -9.03 -2.47
N THR A 110 -18.18 -9.72 -1.86
CA THR A 110 -18.55 -11.10 -2.20
C THR A 110 -18.98 -11.26 -3.65
N ASP A 111 -19.63 -10.24 -4.25
CA ASP A 111 -20.03 -10.28 -5.65
C ASP A 111 -18.82 -10.15 -6.60
N MET A 112 -17.75 -9.50 -6.14
CA MET A 112 -16.51 -9.32 -6.89
C MET A 112 -15.57 -10.53 -6.73
N GLU A 113 -15.56 -11.18 -5.55
CA GLU A 113 -14.79 -12.41 -5.27
C GLU A 113 -15.06 -13.55 -6.26
N ALA A 114 -16.26 -13.62 -6.83
CA ALA A 114 -16.61 -14.63 -7.83
C ALA A 114 -15.97 -14.36 -9.21
N SER A 115 -15.72 -13.09 -9.55
CA SER A 115 -15.19 -12.66 -10.86
C SER A 115 -13.68 -12.41 -10.86
N PHE A 116 -13.12 -12.14 -9.68
CA PHE A 116 -11.73 -11.79 -9.48
C PHE A 116 -10.99 -12.96 -8.83
N SER A 117 -9.75 -13.20 -9.25
CA SER A 117 -8.88 -14.10 -8.51
C SER A 117 -8.51 -13.47 -7.17
N HIS A 118 -8.40 -14.28 -6.12
CA HIS A 118 -8.01 -13.79 -4.80
C HIS A 118 -6.59 -13.20 -4.81
N ASP A 119 -5.75 -13.65 -5.75
CA ASP A 119 -4.38 -13.19 -5.95
C ASP A 119 -4.29 -12.10 -7.04
N ILE A 120 -5.38 -11.37 -7.33
CA ILE A 120 -5.35 -10.30 -8.31
C ILE A 120 -4.30 -9.24 -7.96
N CYS A 121 -3.50 -8.81 -8.94
CA CYS A 121 -2.54 -7.73 -8.76
C CYS A 121 -2.83 -6.50 -9.65
N MET A 122 -2.56 -5.32 -9.10
CA MET A 122 -2.45 -4.02 -9.77
C MET A 122 -1.09 -3.41 -9.44
N GLY A 123 -0.16 -3.43 -10.40
CA GLY A 123 1.23 -3.07 -10.15
C GLY A 123 1.86 -3.95 -9.06
N ASN A 124 2.30 -3.32 -7.98
CA ASN A 124 2.86 -3.96 -6.78
C ASN A 124 1.81 -4.33 -5.70
N VAL A 125 0.55 -3.96 -5.89
CA VAL A 125 -0.54 -4.26 -4.95
C VAL A 125 -1.20 -5.57 -5.36
N CYS A 126 -1.22 -6.56 -4.47
CA CYS A 126 -1.86 -7.85 -4.71
C CYS A 126 -2.91 -8.18 -3.63
N GLY A 127 -3.99 -8.80 -4.05
CA GLY A 127 -5.14 -9.14 -3.22
C GLY A 127 -6.32 -8.18 -3.40
N LEU A 128 -7.53 -8.72 -3.37
CA LEU A 128 -8.78 -7.95 -3.53
C LEU A 128 -8.93 -6.86 -2.47
N ASP A 129 -8.61 -7.17 -1.21
CA ASP A 129 -8.65 -6.21 -0.10
C ASP A 129 -7.70 -5.03 -0.34
N ALA A 130 -6.52 -5.30 -0.90
CA ALA A 130 -5.52 -4.28 -1.16
C ALA A 130 -5.95 -3.36 -2.32
N LEU A 131 -6.63 -3.89 -3.34
CA LEU A 131 -7.27 -3.07 -4.39
C LEU A 131 -8.37 -2.17 -3.83
N VAL A 132 -9.22 -2.69 -2.95
CA VAL A 132 -10.28 -1.90 -2.30
C VAL A 132 -9.65 -0.79 -1.46
N GLN A 133 -8.56 -1.09 -0.75
CA GLN A 133 -7.82 -0.09 0.00
C GLN A 133 -7.23 0.99 -0.91
N GLN A 134 -6.80 0.65 -2.14
CA GLN A 134 -6.37 1.65 -3.11
C GLN A 134 -7.53 2.55 -3.55
N LEU A 135 -8.70 1.99 -3.86
CA LEU A 135 -9.90 2.78 -4.18
C LEU A 135 -10.30 3.71 -3.02
N ARG A 136 -10.18 3.24 -1.77
CA ARG A 136 -10.38 4.06 -0.57
C ARG A 136 -9.40 5.22 -0.51
N CYS A 137 -8.12 5.01 -0.83
CA CYS A 137 -7.13 6.08 -0.84
C CYS A 137 -7.51 7.17 -1.87
N TYR A 138 -7.95 6.78 -3.06
CA TYR A 138 -8.47 7.73 -4.05
C TYR A 138 -9.71 8.48 -3.55
N ALA A 139 -10.65 7.77 -2.92
CA ALA A 139 -11.88 8.35 -2.38
C ALA A 139 -11.64 9.35 -1.24
N GLN A 140 -10.64 9.09 -0.40
CA GLN A 140 -10.29 9.93 0.74
C GLN A 140 -9.38 11.10 0.35
N TYR A 141 -8.39 10.87 -0.52
CA TYR A 141 -7.36 11.87 -0.80
C TYR A 141 -7.78 12.87 -1.85
N PHE A 142 -8.65 12.50 -2.80
CA PHE A 142 -9.20 13.43 -3.79
C PHE A 142 -10.60 13.86 -3.40
N GLY A 143 -10.94 15.11 -3.69
CA GLY A 143 -12.29 15.63 -3.54
C GLY A 143 -13.21 15.13 -4.65
N LEU A 144 -14.40 14.66 -4.30
CA LEU A 144 -15.47 14.26 -5.23
C LEU A 144 -14.98 13.41 -6.44
N PRO A 145 -14.33 12.26 -6.19
CA PRO A 145 -13.90 11.38 -7.26
C PRO A 145 -15.10 10.81 -8.00
N GLN A 146 -15.05 10.81 -9.33
CA GLN A 146 -16.14 10.32 -10.19
C GLN A 146 -15.55 9.58 -11.38
N ILE A 147 -15.93 8.33 -11.56
CA ILE A 147 -15.58 7.56 -12.75
C ILE A 147 -16.81 7.44 -13.66
N ARG A 148 -16.62 7.61 -14.97
CA ARG A 148 -17.66 7.43 -15.98
C ARG A 148 -17.14 6.52 -17.08
N LEU A 149 -17.67 5.31 -17.16
CA LEU A 149 -17.34 4.36 -18.21
C LEU A 149 -17.80 4.93 -19.56
N GLN A 150 -16.89 4.96 -20.55
CA GLN A 150 -17.20 5.43 -21.89
C GLN A 150 -17.33 4.27 -22.88
N ARG A 151 -16.39 3.34 -22.80
CA ARG A 151 -16.30 2.23 -23.74
C ARG A 151 -15.67 1.03 -23.07
N VAL A 152 -16.16 -0.15 -23.42
CA VAL A 152 -15.46 -1.40 -23.16
C VAL A 152 -15.08 -1.97 -24.52
N GLU A 153 -13.89 -2.54 -24.64
CA GLU A 153 -13.45 -3.25 -25.84
C GLU A 153 -12.54 -4.42 -25.48
N MET A 154 -12.57 -5.48 -26.27
CA MET A 154 -11.59 -6.57 -26.16
C MET A 154 -10.38 -6.20 -27.03
N LYS A 155 -9.21 -6.02 -26.43
CA LYS A 155 -7.98 -5.70 -27.17
C LYS A 155 -7.38 -6.94 -27.83
N CYS A 156 -7.35 -8.04 -27.08
CA CYS A 156 -6.90 -9.35 -27.53
C CYS A 156 -7.60 -10.43 -26.68
N PRO A 157 -7.57 -11.72 -27.10
CA PRO A 157 -8.14 -12.79 -26.30
C PRO A 157 -7.61 -12.76 -24.87
N GLY A 158 -8.52 -12.77 -23.89
CA GLY A 158 -8.19 -12.69 -22.45
C GLY A 158 -7.93 -11.28 -21.91
N VAL A 159 -7.91 -10.23 -22.75
CA VAL A 159 -7.67 -8.84 -22.29
C VAL A 159 -8.79 -7.90 -22.72
N ILE A 160 -9.48 -7.35 -21.74
CA ILE A 160 -10.56 -6.38 -21.96
C ILE A 160 -10.16 -5.05 -21.37
N THR A 161 -10.33 -3.99 -22.16
CA THR A 161 -10.05 -2.63 -21.75
C THR A 161 -11.34 -1.86 -21.54
N ALA A 162 -11.52 -1.31 -20.34
CA ALA A 162 -12.49 -0.26 -20.08
C ALA A 162 -11.82 1.12 -20.19
N SER A 163 -12.32 1.94 -21.09
CA SER A 163 -11.98 3.35 -21.18
C SER A 163 -13.01 4.18 -20.43
N ALA A 164 -12.56 5.04 -19.54
CA ALA A 164 -13.39 5.85 -18.67
C ALA A 164 -12.85 7.28 -18.54
N ARG A 165 -13.70 8.19 -18.07
CA ARG A 165 -13.32 9.53 -17.63
C ARG A 165 -13.31 9.54 -16.10
N LEU A 166 -12.22 10.01 -15.51
CA LEU A 166 -12.04 10.10 -14.08
C LEU A 166 -11.91 11.57 -13.69
N GLY A 167 -12.93 12.08 -13.01
CA GLY A 167 -12.93 13.42 -12.42
C GLY A 167 -12.40 13.37 -10.99
N LEU A 168 -11.35 14.13 -10.69
CA LEU A 168 -10.75 14.24 -9.35
C LEU A 168 -10.58 15.72 -8.99
N THR A 169 -11.00 16.13 -7.80
CA THR A 169 -10.70 17.49 -7.32
C THR A 169 -9.47 17.46 -6.41
N ILE A 170 -8.49 18.30 -6.72
CA ILE A 170 -7.32 18.48 -5.85
C ILE A 170 -7.74 19.30 -4.62
N THR A 171 -7.45 18.79 -3.44
CA THR A 171 -7.69 19.43 -2.14
C THR A 171 -6.37 19.65 -1.42
N ASP A 172 -6.38 20.40 -0.31
CA ASP A 172 -5.22 20.50 0.58
C ASP A 172 -4.73 19.12 1.05
N LEU A 173 -5.67 18.19 1.32
CA LEU A 173 -5.33 16.82 1.70
C LEU A 173 -4.64 16.08 0.56
N THR A 174 -5.10 16.28 -0.68
CA THR A 174 -4.46 15.69 -1.88
C THR A 174 -3.00 16.13 -1.98
N LEU A 175 -2.72 17.43 -1.82
CA LEU A 175 -1.36 17.95 -1.90
C LEU A 175 -0.50 17.40 -0.77
N ARG A 176 -0.99 17.38 0.47
CA ARG A 176 -0.25 16.85 1.62
C ARG A 176 0.05 15.35 1.51
N ARG A 177 -0.86 14.56 0.91
CA ARG A 177 -0.73 13.09 0.86
C ARG A 177 -0.08 12.57 -0.41
N LEU A 178 -0.28 13.24 -1.55
CA LEU A 178 0.19 12.76 -2.86
C LEU A 178 1.30 13.62 -3.46
N PHE A 179 1.38 14.88 -3.07
CA PHE A 179 2.37 15.81 -3.60
C PHE A 179 3.08 16.58 -2.46
N PRO A 180 3.58 15.87 -1.42
CA PRO A 180 4.06 16.52 -0.21
C PRO A 180 5.22 17.48 -0.48
N HIS A 181 6.01 17.23 -1.53
CA HIS A 181 7.14 18.08 -1.95
C HIS A 181 6.71 19.48 -2.39
N ILE A 182 5.50 19.65 -2.93
CA ILE A 182 4.96 20.95 -3.35
C ILE A 182 4.48 21.75 -2.13
N SER A 183 4.06 21.06 -1.07
CA SER A 183 3.55 21.65 0.16
C SER A 183 4.65 21.95 1.20
N LYS A 184 5.93 21.67 0.91
CA LYS A 184 7.04 21.94 1.83
C LYS A 184 7.38 23.43 1.83
N GLU A 185 7.75 23.94 3.00
CA GLU A 185 8.29 25.30 3.15
C GLU A 185 9.48 25.54 2.18
N PRO A 186 9.66 26.79 1.70
CA PRO A 186 10.67 27.11 0.70
C PRO A 186 12.04 26.58 1.09
N ARG A 187 12.71 25.88 0.15
CA ARG A 187 13.99 25.21 0.39
C ARG A 187 15.13 26.20 0.63
N SER A 188 14.91 27.48 0.39
CA SER A 188 15.87 28.57 0.55
C SER A 188 15.17 29.91 0.76
N LYS A 189 15.85 30.86 1.43
CA LYS A 189 15.41 32.26 1.60
C LYS A 189 15.28 33.03 0.27
N TYR A 190 15.81 32.46 -0.82
CA TYR A 190 15.76 32.97 -2.19
C TYR A 190 14.77 32.19 -3.07
N ASP A 191 14.11 31.17 -2.51
CA ASP A 191 13.12 30.35 -3.19
C ASP A 191 11.80 31.12 -3.22
N THR A 192 11.67 31.97 -4.23
CA THR A 192 10.55 32.88 -4.44
C THR A 192 9.25 32.09 -4.55
N ASN A 193 8.31 32.23 -3.59
CA ASN A 193 6.84 32.04 -3.62
C ASN A 193 6.19 31.08 -4.68
N TRP A 194 6.94 30.17 -5.29
CA TRP A 194 6.55 29.44 -6.48
C TRP A 194 5.73 28.21 -6.07
N GLY A 195 6.18 27.53 -5.02
CA GLY A 195 5.40 26.50 -4.32
C GLY A 195 4.02 27.03 -3.92
N ASP A 196 3.96 28.17 -3.23
CA ASP A 196 2.69 28.80 -2.83
C ASP A 196 1.79 29.13 -4.03
N ARG A 197 2.34 29.72 -5.09
CA ARG A 197 1.58 30.01 -6.33
C ARG A 197 1.10 28.76 -7.04
N LEU A 198 1.88 27.68 -7.01
CA LEU A 198 1.53 26.41 -7.64
C LEU A 198 0.46 25.69 -6.81
N VAL A 199 0.56 25.71 -5.48
CA VAL A 199 -0.47 25.24 -4.55
C VAL A 199 -1.78 25.99 -4.81
N ASP A 200 -1.76 27.33 -4.81
CA ASP A 200 -2.96 28.15 -5.06
C ASP A 200 -3.61 27.85 -6.42
N ARG A 201 -2.80 27.51 -7.42
CA ARG A 201 -3.29 27.12 -8.75
C ARG A 201 -3.83 25.70 -8.82
N LEU A 202 -3.42 24.80 -7.92
CA LEU A 202 -3.81 23.39 -7.93
C LEU A 202 -4.99 23.13 -6.99
N VAL A 203 -5.02 23.75 -5.81
CA VAL A 203 -6.09 23.55 -4.83
C VAL A 203 -7.44 23.93 -5.43
N SER A 204 -8.46 23.12 -5.14
CA SER A 204 -9.82 23.23 -5.64
C SER A 204 -9.99 23.05 -7.16
N GLN A 205 -8.93 22.70 -7.89
CA GLN A 205 -9.05 22.40 -9.32
C GLN A 205 -9.57 20.99 -9.55
N ARG A 206 -10.46 20.87 -10.53
CA ARG A 206 -10.98 19.59 -10.98
C ARG A 206 -10.19 19.09 -12.17
N LEU A 207 -9.43 18.02 -11.96
CA LEU A 207 -8.79 17.24 -13.00
C LEU A 207 -9.82 16.36 -13.69
N ASP A 208 -9.81 16.38 -15.02
CA ASP A 208 -10.60 15.50 -15.86
C ASP A 208 -9.66 14.58 -16.64
N CYS A 209 -9.36 13.43 -16.03
CA CYS A 209 -8.38 12.47 -16.52
C CYS A 209 -9.02 11.44 -17.45
N THR A 210 -8.33 11.10 -18.53
CA THR A 210 -8.60 9.85 -19.25
C THR A 210 -8.11 8.68 -18.38
N CYS A 211 -8.95 7.67 -18.20
CA CYS A 211 -8.64 6.47 -17.42
C CYS A 211 -8.81 5.23 -18.31
N SER A 212 -7.82 4.33 -18.28
CA SER A 212 -7.89 3.03 -18.94
C SER A 212 -7.63 1.92 -17.93
N LEU A 213 -8.54 0.95 -17.87
CA LEU A 213 -8.46 -0.23 -17.02
C LEU A 213 -8.37 -1.46 -17.92
N ASN A 214 -7.23 -2.14 -17.93
CA ASN A 214 -7.07 -3.41 -18.66
C ASN A 214 -7.24 -4.57 -17.68
N PHE A 215 -8.27 -5.39 -17.93
CA PHE A 215 -8.59 -6.60 -17.18
C PHE A 215 -8.01 -7.79 -17.92
N LEU A 216 -7.04 -8.46 -17.29
CA LEU A 216 -6.43 -9.67 -17.82
C LEU A 216 -7.10 -10.86 -17.13
N PHE A 217 -7.77 -11.68 -17.94
CA PHE A 217 -8.45 -12.89 -17.52
C PHE A 217 -7.53 -14.09 -17.62
N ASP A 218 -7.66 -15.00 -16.67
CA ASP A 218 -7.04 -16.32 -16.74
C ASP A 218 -7.92 -17.27 -17.57
N ASP A 219 -7.32 -17.90 -18.58
CA ASP A 219 -8.02 -18.76 -19.53
C ASP A 219 -8.60 -20.03 -18.88
N VAL A 220 -8.03 -20.45 -17.75
CA VAL A 220 -8.45 -21.67 -17.03
C VAL A 220 -9.65 -21.39 -16.14
N SER A 221 -9.56 -20.38 -15.27
CA SER A 221 -10.60 -20.03 -14.29
C SER A 221 -11.68 -19.08 -14.84
N GLY A 222 -11.38 -18.33 -15.90
CA GLY A 222 -12.25 -17.27 -16.42
C GLY A 222 -12.33 -16.04 -15.51
N ARG A 223 -11.40 -15.89 -14.55
CA ARG A 223 -11.37 -14.78 -13.58
C ARG A 223 -10.30 -13.76 -13.89
N VAL A 224 -10.48 -12.53 -13.41
CA VAL A 224 -9.47 -11.48 -13.55
C VAL A 224 -8.31 -11.76 -12.60
N VAL A 225 -7.11 -11.94 -13.14
CA VAL A 225 -5.88 -12.18 -12.38
C VAL A 225 -4.99 -10.94 -12.31
N ARG A 226 -5.17 -9.98 -13.22
CA ARG A 226 -4.37 -8.76 -13.23
C ARG A 226 -5.18 -7.58 -13.74
N LEU A 227 -5.03 -6.44 -13.07
CA LEU A 227 -5.63 -5.18 -13.44
C LEU A 227 -4.51 -4.17 -13.72
N GLU A 228 -4.40 -3.72 -14.97
CA GLU A 228 -3.48 -2.63 -15.31
C GLU A 228 -4.27 -1.33 -15.43
N THR A 229 -3.86 -0.32 -14.67
CA THR A 229 -4.55 0.98 -14.60
C THR A 229 -3.66 2.07 -15.14
N GLN A 230 -4.20 2.91 -16.02
CA GLN A 230 -3.52 4.08 -16.56
C GLN A 230 -4.42 5.30 -16.42
N ILE A 231 -3.93 6.33 -15.72
CA ILE A 231 -4.63 7.59 -15.50
C ILE A 231 -3.82 8.72 -16.12
N GLY A 232 -4.45 9.50 -16.99
CA GLY A 232 -3.85 10.64 -17.69
C GLY A 232 -3.66 11.88 -16.81
N PHE A 233 -2.87 11.78 -15.74
CA PHE A 233 -2.57 12.90 -14.84
C PHE A 233 -1.83 14.04 -15.54
N ILE A 234 -0.81 13.73 -16.34
CA ILE A 234 0.02 14.74 -17.02
C ILE A 234 -0.82 15.63 -17.94
N PRO A 235 -1.65 15.09 -18.87
CA PRO A 235 -2.54 15.93 -19.67
C PRO A 235 -3.51 16.77 -18.84
N ALA A 236 -4.09 16.20 -17.77
CA ALA A 236 -5.05 16.91 -16.93
C ALA A 236 -4.40 18.05 -16.14
N LEU A 237 -3.23 17.81 -15.55
CA LEU A 237 -2.43 18.82 -14.84
C LEU A 237 -1.99 19.93 -15.79
N PHE A 238 -1.56 19.60 -17.01
CA PHE A 238 -1.16 20.60 -18.00
C PHE A 238 -2.29 21.59 -18.32
N GLN A 239 -3.55 21.15 -18.34
CA GLN A 239 -4.70 22.06 -18.53
C GLN A 239 -4.89 23.05 -17.38
N VAL A 240 -4.44 22.70 -16.18
CA VAL A 240 -4.51 23.53 -14.97
C VAL A 240 -3.30 24.47 -14.88
N VAL A 241 -2.08 23.92 -14.93
CA VAL A 241 -0.84 24.67 -14.68
C VAL A 241 -0.25 25.32 -15.96
N ARG A 242 -0.72 24.93 -17.15
CA ARG A 242 -0.42 25.54 -18.48
C ARG A 242 1.06 25.60 -18.86
N THR A 243 1.93 24.91 -18.14
CA THR A 243 3.39 24.91 -18.34
C THR A 243 3.93 23.51 -18.11
N ALA A 244 4.84 23.05 -18.97
CA ALA A 244 5.40 21.71 -18.88
C ALA A 244 6.31 21.56 -17.64
N ASP A 245 7.09 22.60 -17.33
CA ASP A 245 8.00 22.62 -16.19
C ASP A 245 7.25 22.42 -14.87
N ALA A 246 6.12 23.13 -14.68
CA ALA A 246 5.29 22.96 -13.49
C ALA A 246 4.64 21.57 -13.40
N VAL A 247 4.26 20.95 -14.53
CA VAL A 247 3.75 19.57 -14.52
C VAL A 247 4.85 18.60 -14.12
N SER A 248 6.06 18.78 -14.65
CA SER A 248 7.23 17.96 -14.28
C SER A 248 7.48 18.06 -12.79
N GLU A 249 7.52 19.27 -12.24
CA GLU A 249 7.73 19.52 -10.81
C GLU A 249 6.63 18.89 -9.94
N VAL A 250 5.36 18.94 -10.37
CA VAL A 250 4.27 18.26 -9.68
C VAL A 250 4.49 16.75 -9.64
N MET A 251 4.93 16.15 -10.73
CA MET A 251 5.05 14.69 -10.87
C MET A 251 6.36 14.12 -10.33
N GLU A 252 7.47 14.87 -10.30
CA GLU A 252 8.82 14.39 -9.97
C GLU A 252 8.96 13.85 -8.54
N GLY A 253 8.10 14.29 -7.62
CA GLY A 253 8.03 13.81 -6.23
C GLY A 253 6.68 13.20 -5.83
N ALA A 254 5.81 12.92 -6.80
CA ALA A 254 4.45 12.46 -6.51
C ALA A 254 4.46 11.05 -5.90
N LEU A 255 3.67 10.84 -4.85
CA LEU A 255 3.46 9.54 -4.20
C LEU A 255 2.41 8.69 -4.96
N ILE A 256 2.53 8.67 -6.28
CA ILE A 256 1.68 7.89 -7.18
C ILE A 256 2.62 7.10 -8.10
N SER A 257 2.50 5.77 -8.08
CA SER A 257 3.32 4.92 -8.94
C SER A 257 2.90 5.03 -10.41
N PRO A 258 3.73 4.58 -11.37
CA PRO A 258 3.34 4.49 -12.79
C PRO A 258 2.08 3.65 -13.03
N ASP A 259 1.83 2.64 -12.20
CA ASP A 259 0.61 1.81 -12.22
C ASP A 259 -0.59 2.49 -11.54
N CYS A 260 -0.48 3.78 -11.23
CA CYS A 260 -1.49 4.61 -10.57
C CYS A 260 -1.83 4.12 -9.14
N VAL A 261 -0.88 3.47 -8.46
CA VAL A 261 -1.02 3.05 -7.06
C VAL A 261 -0.62 4.22 -6.16
N VAL A 262 -1.45 4.52 -5.16
CA VAL A 262 -1.08 5.49 -4.11
C VAL A 262 -0.08 4.85 -3.17
N ILE A 263 1.09 5.49 -3.05
CA ILE A 263 2.18 5.05 -2.18
C ILE A 263 1.98 5.72 -0.82
N LYS A 264 1.75 4.92 0.23
CA LYS A 264 1.71 5.46 1.60
C LYS A 264 3.15 5.65 2.08
N GLU A 265 3.47 6.85 2.54
CA GLU A 265 4.74 7.12 3.23
C GLU A 265 4.70 6.36 4.57
N GLU A 266 5.55 5.33 4.74
CA GLU A 266 5.80 4.77 6.06
C GLU A 266 6.51 5.84 6.87
N VAL A 267 5.85 6.34 7.90
CA VAL A 267 6.49 7.24 8.86
C VAL A 267 7.56 6.42 9.55
N ALA A 268 8.81 6.57 9.09
CA ALA A 268 9.98 6.08 9.79
C ALA A 268 9.91 6.68 11.20
N SER A 269 9.57 5.85 12.18
CA SER A 269 9.65 6.22 13.58
C SER A 269 11.13 6.38 13.90
N GLU A 270 11.65 7.59 13.70
CA GLU A 270 12.99 7.95 14.14
C GLU A 270 13.01 7.89 15.67
N LEU A 271 13.52 6.77 16.18
CA LEU A 271 13.89 6.58 17.57
C LEU A 271 15.08 7.51 17.87
N SER A 272 14.84 8.58 18.64
CA SER A 272 15.87 9.28 19.41
C SER A 272 16.01 8.69 20.80
#